data_AF-A0AAU3GC74-F1
#
_entry.id   AF-A0AAU3GC74-F1
#
_cell.length_a   1.000
_cell.length_b   1.000
_cell.length_c   1.000
_cell.angle_alpha   90.00
_cell.angle_beta   90.00
_cell.angle_gamma   90.00
#
_symmetry.space_group_name_H-M   'P 1'
#
loop_
_entity.id
_entity.type
_entity.pdbx_description
1 polymer ?
#
loop_
_entity_poly.entity_id
_entity_poly.type
_entity_poly.pdbx_seq_one_letter_code
_entity_poly.pdbx_strand_id
1 'polypeptide(L)'
;MTIDELRAKAAERQQTCTQIKKMIVSRLDLEIQPEWITDDQPLFGRGLELDSLDVLELYVAIEAEFGVALYDSEMAVFGSVSRLADEVNPALRATA
;
A
#
# COMPACT_ATOMS: atom_id res chain seq x y z
N MET A 1 13.57 -11.28 18.16
CA MET A 1 13.58 -11.52 16.71
C MET A 1 14.91 -12.09 16.30
N THR A 2 14.93 -13.28 15.69
CA THR A 2 16.12 -13.88 15.06
C THR A 2 16.36 -13.27 13.68
N ILE A 3 17.54 -13.51 13.08
CA ILE A 3 17.84 -13.05 11.72
C ILE A 3 16.87 -13.65 10.71
N ASP A 4 16.48 -14.92 10.89
CA ASP A 4 15.55 -15.60 9.99
C ASP A 4 14.14 -15.04 10.10
N GLU A 5 13.67 -14.72 11.32
CA GLU A 5 12.39 -14.03 11.54
C GLU A 5 12.37 -12.62 10.91
N LEU A 6 13.48 -11.87 10.99
CA LEU A 6 13.59 -10.56 10.34
C LEU A 6 13.53 -10.67 8.81
N ARG A 7 14.18 -11.66 8.22
CA ARG A 7 14.12 -11.92 6.77
C ARG A 7 12.73 -12.32 6.32
N ALA A 8 12.06 -13.20 7.07
CA ALA A 8 10.68 -13.61 6.78
C ALA A 8 9.74 -12.40 6.79
N LYS A 9 9.83 -11.55 7.81
CA LYS A 9 9.01 -10.34 7.91
C LYS A 9 9.29 -9.34 6.80
N ALA A 10 10.56 -9.18 6.41
CA ALA A 10 10.93 -8.32 5.28
C ALA A 10 10.38 -8.84 3.94
N ALA A 11 10.45 -10.16 3.71
CA ALA A 11 9.89 -10.80 2.52
C ALA A 11 8.36 -10.65 2.46
N GLU A 12 7.68 -10.84 3.59
CA GLU A 12 6.24 -10.63 3.71
C GLU A 12 5.85 -9.18 3.39
N ARG A 13 6.57 -8.20 3.96
CA ARG A 13 6.37 -6.78 3.62
C ARG A 13 6.53 -6.54 2.14
N GLN A 14 7.61 -7.05 1.54
CA GLN A 14 7.88 -6.85 0.12
C GLN A 14 6.76 -7.43 -0.75
N GLN A 15 6.21 -8.58 -0.35
CA GLN A 15 5.09 -9.21 -1.04
C GLN A 15 3.82 -8.34 -0.94
N THR A 16 3.46 -7.87 0.26
CA THR A 16 2.32 -6.98 0.45
C THR A 16 2.47 -5.68 -0.34
N CYS A 17 3.65 -5.03 -0.31
CA CYS A 17 3.93 -3.84 -1.12
C CYS A 17 3.77 -4.12 -2.63
N THR A 18 4.23 -5.27 -3.10
CA THR A 18 4.10 -5.66 -4.52
C THR A 18 2.62 -5.84 -4.90
N GLN A 19 1.79 -6.42 -4.03
CA GLN A 19 0.35 -6.54 -4.27
C GLN A 19 -0.32 -5.17 -4.34
N ILE A 20 -0.02 -4.28 -3.38
CA ILE A 20 -0.57 -2.92 -3.36
C ILE A 20 -0.19 -2.15 -4.62
N LYS A 21 1.07 -2.20 -5.06
CA LYS A 21 1.51 -1.51 -6.29
C LYS A 21 0.77 -2.00 -7.53
N LYS A 22 0.59 -3.33 -7.65
CA LYS A 22 -0.18 -3.93 -8.75
C LYS A 22 -1.65 -3.50 -8.72
N MET A 23 -2.25 -3.48 -7.54
CA MET A 23 -3.60 -2.98 -7.34
C MET A 23 -3.70 -1.51 -7.77
N ILE A 24 -2.81 -0.63 -7.32
CA ILE A 24 -2.82 0.80 -7.68
C ILE A 24 -2.77 0.97 -9.20
N VAL A 25 -1.80 0.34 -9.87
CA VAL A 25 -1.65 0.44 -11.34
C VAL A 25 -2.88 -0.10 -12.06
N SER A 26 -3.41 -1.26 -11.64
CA SER A 26 -4.55 -1.89 -12.31
C SER A 26 -5.87 -1.17 -12.07
N ARG A 27 -6.08 -0.59 -10.88
CA ARG A 27 -7.35 0.04 -10.50
C ARG A 27 -7.47 1.45 -11.04
N LEU A 28 -6.35 2.15 -11.12
CA LEU A 28 -6.29 3.53 -11.61
C LEU A 28 -5.86 3.61 -13.08
N ASP A 29 -5.76 2.46 -13.77
CA ASP A 29 -5.37 2.35 -15.18
C ASP A 29 -4.11 3.16 -15.53
N LEU A 30 -3.09 3.06 -14.67
CA LEU A 30 -1.86 3.85 -14.84
C LEU A 30 -0.99 3.24 -15.95
N GLU A 31 -0.50 4.07 -16.87
CA GLU A 31 0.41 3.67 -17.95
C GLU A 31 1.88 3.46 -17.49
N ILE A 32 2.07 2.87 -16.31
CA ILE A 32 3.39 2.60 -15.71
C ILE A 32 3.48 1.17 -15.19
N GLN A 33 4.69 0.68 -14.99
CA GLN A 33 4.90 -0.61 -14.32
C GLN A 33 4.80 -0.45 -12.79
N PRO A 34 4.19 -1.41 -12.06
CA PRO A 34 4.12 -1.40 -10.61
C PRO A 34 5.49 -1.22 -9.93
N GLU A 35 6.55 -1.76 -10.53
CA GLU A 35 7.93 -1.69 -10.06
C GLU A 35 8.51 -0.27 -10.08
N TRP A 36 7.90 0.66 -10.81
CA TRP A 36 8.30 2.07 -10.84
C TRP A 36 7.76 2.86 -9.65
N ILE A 37 6.79 2.30 -8.91
CA ILE A 37 6.30 2.86 -7.66
C ILE A 37 7.26 2.41 -6.54
N THR A 38 7.92 3.36 -5.88
CA THR A 38 8.76 3.06 -4.71
C THR A 38 7.92 2.85 -3.47
N ASP A 39 8.46 2.12 -2.47
CA ASP A 39 7.68 1.78 -1.27
C ASP A 39 7.39 3.01 -0.38
N ASP A 40 8.28 4.02 -0.41
CA ASP A 40 8.26 5.16 0.51
C ASP A 40 7.93 6.51 -0.17
N GLN A 41 7.64 6.53 -1.47
CA GLN A 41 7.18 7.76 -2.11
C GLN A 41 5.76 8.14 -1.66
N PRO A 42 5.44 9.44 -1.60
CA PRO A 42 4.06 9.91 -1.52
C PRO A 42 3.22 9.35 -2.67
N LEU A 43 2.05 8.78 -2.35
CA LEU A 43 1.08 8.35 -3.37
C LEU A 43 0.31 9.54 -3.96
N PHE A 44 0.06 10.56 -3.14
CA PHE A 44 -0.65 11.77 -3.53
C PHE A 44 0.27 12.98 -3.65
N GLY A 45 -0.11 13.93 -4.50
CA GLY A 45 0.66 15.15 -4.77
C GLY A 45 1.61 14.98 -5.95
N ARG A 46 2.84 15.48 -5.85
CA ARG A 46 3.82 15.39 -6.95
C ARG A 46 4.40 13.98 -7.03
N GLY A 47 3.99 13.23 -8.06
CA GLY A 47 4.30 11.82 -8.24
C GLY A 47 3.34 11.19 -9.24
N LEU A 48 2.49 10.28 -8.76
CA LEU A 48 1.49 9.54 -9.56
C LEU A 48 0.31 10.39 -10.08
N GLU A 49 0.30 11.69 -9.77
CA GLU A 49 -0.73 12.66 -10.19
C GLU A 49 -2.17 12.28 -9.81
N LEU A 50 -2.33 11.47 -8.76
CA LEU A 50 -3.63 11.00 -8.29
C LEU A 50 -4.50 12.14 -7.75
N ASP A 51 -5.77 12.10 -8.11
CA ASP A 51 -6.79 13.06 -7.67
C ASP A 51 -7.69 12.49 -6.54
N SER A 52 -8.73 13.25 -6.15
CA SER A 52 -9.66 12.83 -5.10
C SER A 52 -10.56 11.64 -5.47
N LEU A 53 -10.83 11.42 -6.76
CA LEU A 53 -11.59 10.26 -7.23
C LEU A 53 -10.74 9.00 -7.17
N ASP A 54 -9.46 9.10 -7.52
CA ASP A 54 -8.52 8.00 -7.41
C ASP A 54 -8.41 7.49 -5.97
N VAL A 55 -8.41 8.41 -4.99
CA VAL A 55 -8.42 8.04 -3.56
C VAL A 55 -9.63 7.16 -3.23
N LEU A 56 -10.82 7.51 -3.75
CA LEU A 56 -12.05 6.75 -3.52
C LEU A 56 -11.98 5.35 -4.13
N GLU A 57 -11.45 5.23 -5.34
CA GLU A 57 -11.24 3.92 -5.97
C GLU A 57 -10.24 3.08 -5.16
N LEU A 58 -9.18 3.69 -4.63
CA LEU A 58 -8.23 3.00 -3.76
C LEU A 58 -8.87 2.52 -2.45
N TYR A 59 -9.79 3.28 -1.85
CA TYR A 59 -10.55 2.81 -0.67
C TYR A 59 -11.32 1.53 -0.98
N VAL A 60 -12.06 1.52 -2.09
CA VAL A 60 -12.86 0.37 -2.52
C VAL A 60 -11.98 -0.82 -2.86
N ALA A 61 -10.85 -0.58 -3.54
CA ALA A 61 -9.90 -1.62 -3.91
C ALA A 61 -9.25 -2.28 -2.68
N ILE A 62 -8.86 -1.48 -1.68
CA ILE A 62 -8.27 -1.99 -0.44
C ILE A 62 -9.28 -2.83 0.35
N GLU A 63 -10.53 -2.37 0.48
CA GLU A 63 -11.59 -3.15 1.13
C GLU A 63 -11.84 -4.48 0.40
N ALA A 64 -11.88 -4.45 -0.94
CA ALA A 64 -12.12 -5.65 -1.75
C ALA A 64 -10.97 -6.67 -1.72
N GLU A 65 -9.71 -6.21 -1.74
CA GLU A 65 -8.55 -7.09 -1.85
C GLU A 65 -7.98 -7.52 -0.49
N PHE A 66 -8.08 -6.67 0.53
CA PHE A 66 -7.49 -6.91 1.85
C PHE A 66 -8.53 -7.02 2.98
N GLY A 67 -9.80 -6.71 2.73
CA GLY A 67 -10.86 -6.77 3.76
C GLY A 67 -10.73 -5.68 4.82
N VAL A 68 -9.97 -4.61 4.52
CA VAL A 68 -9.70 -3.50 5.44
C VAL A 68 -10.49 -2.30 4.97
N ALA A 69 -11.45 -1.85 5.76
CA ALA A 69 -12.19 -0.61 5.51
C ALA A 69 -11.34 0.58 5.97
N LEU A 70 -11.04 1.48 5.05
CA LEU A 70 -10.34 2.73 5.32
C LEU A 70 -11.29 3.91 4.99
N TYR A 71 -11.21 4.98 5.78
CA TYR A 71 -12.07 6.16 5.64
C TYR A 71 -11.26 7.42 5.31
N ASP A 72 -11.95 8.48 4.87
CA ASP A 72 -11.34 9.77 4.49
C ASP A 72 -10.51 10.41 5.63
N SER A 73 -10.92 10.18 6.89
CA SER A 73 -10.14 10.58 8.08
C SER A 73 -8.75 9.93 8.17
N GLU A 74 -8.51 8.88 7.39
CA GLU A 74 -7.29 8.07 7.37
C GLU A 74 -6.42 8.36 6.14
N MET A 75 -6.58 9.53 5.50
CA MET A 75 -5.71 9.97 4.40
C MET A 75 -4.21 9.82 4.69
N ALA A 76 -3.80 9.94 5.96
CA ALA A 76 -2.41 9.73 6.37
C ALA A 76 -1.88 8.31 6.07
N VAL A 77 -2.75 7.29 5.97
CA VAL A 77 -2.40 5.90 5.63
C VAL A 77 -1.85 5.80 4.20
N PHE A 78 -2.33 6.63 3.27
CA PHE A 78 -1.83 6.71 1.90
C PHE A 78 -0.55 7.55 1.74
N GLY A 79 0.14 7.84 2.85
CA GLY A 79 1.42 8.53 2.81
C GLY A 79 2.48 7.77 2.00
N SER A 80 2.41 6.44 1.93
CA SER A 80 3.26 5.60 1.08
C SER A 80 2.71 4.17 0.97
N VAL A 81 3.28 3.36 0.07
CA VAL A 81 2.95 1.92 -0.05
C VAL A 81 3.36 1.17 1.22
N SER A 82 4.52 1.47 1.80
CA SER A 82 4.99 0.89 3.06
C SER A 82 3.97 1.07 4.18
N ARG A 83 3.35 2.25 4.25
CA ARG A 83 2.37 2.56 5.30
C ARG A 83 1.04 1.86 5.06
N LEU A 84 0.58 1.76 3.81
CA LEU A 84 -0.58 0.94 3.46
C LEU A 84 -0.32 -0.53 3.82
N ALA A 85 0.87 -1.06 3.53
CA ALA A 85 1.22 -2.44 3.87
C ALA A 85 1.10 -2.69 5.39
N ASP A 86 1.56 -1.76 6.22
CA ASP A 86 1.44 -1.86 7.68
C ASP A 86 -0.02 -1.82 8.16
N GLU A 87 -0.90 -1.10 7.47
CA GLU A 87 -2.32 -1.01 7.83
C GLU A 87 -3.10 -2.25 7.38
N VAL A 88 -2.87 -2.73 6.15
CA VAL A 88 -3.63 -3.84 5.58
C VAL A 88 -3.11 -5.22 5.96
N ASN A 89 -1.87 -5.32 6.42
CA ASN A 89 -1.30 -6.57 6.90
C ASN A 89 -0.95 -6.48 8.41
N PRO A 90 -1.85 -6.95 9.30
CA PRO A 90 -1.62 -6.97 10.74
C PRO A 90 -0.36 -7.73 11.17
N ALA A 91 0.12 -8.71 10.40
CA ALA A 91 1.36 -9.45 10.72
C ALA A 91 2.61 -8.56 10.62
N LEU A 92 2.54 -7.45 9.86
CA LEU A 92 3.62 -6.48 9.75
C LEU A 92 3.68 -5.54 10.96
N ARG A 93 2.56 -5.33 11.66
CA ARG A 93 2.51 -4.51 12.88
C ARG A 93 3.35 -5.18 13.96
N ALA A 94 4.24 -4.42 14.60
CA ALA A 94 5.02 -4.96 15.71
C ALA A 94 4.07 -5.38 16.83
N THR A 95 4.06 -6.67 17.17
CA THR A 95 3.57 -7.13 18.47
C THR A 95 4.57 -6.59 19.50
N ALA A 96 4.13 -5.61 20.29
CA ALA A 96 4.89 -5.11 21.43
C ALA A 96 5.00 -6.18 22.52
#